data_AF-A0A1C6F8Z2-F1
#
_entry.id   AF-A0A1C6F8Z2-F1
#
_cell.length_a   1.000
_cell.length_b   1.000
_cell.length_c   1.000
_cell.angle_alpha   90.00
_cell.angle_beta   90.00
_cell.angle_gamma   90.00
#
_symmetry.space_group_name_H-M   'P 1'
#
loop_
_entity.id
_entity.type
_entity.pdbx_description
1 polymer ?
#
loop_
_entity_poly.entity_id
_entity_poly.type
_entity_poly.pdbx_seq_one_letter_code
_entity_poly.pdbx_strand_id
1 'polypeptide(L)'
;MGGPLPDPRRENAACHLKGIWLSPLSLSVRCRTVNGASFLRSDRPVITLLDGNRVEPGEGRLLVGEGTVEETLEEWVWEFESPVDLQKAASVTLLRETISLSGN
;
A
#
# COMPACT_ATOMS: atom_id res chain seq x y z
N MET A 1 -34.78 4.16 -15.13
CA MET A 1 -33.59 5.03 -15.18
C MET A 1 -32.41 4.21 -14.68
N GLY A 2 -31.67 3.57 -15.59
CA GLY A 2 -30.43 2.86 -15.24
C GLY A 2 -29.27 3.81 -15.51
N GLY A 3 -28.73 4.44 -14.46
CA GLY A 3 -27.47 5.16 -14.58
C GLY A 3 -26.37 4.18 -15.00
N PRO A 4 -25.29 4.66 -15.63
CA PRO A 4 -24.15 3.80 -15.97
C PRO A 4 -23.68 3.08 -14.70
N LEU A 5 -23.51 1.77 -14.78
CA LEU A 5 -22.87 0.99 -13.72
C LEU A 5 -21.50 1.61 -13.45
N PRO A 6 -21.11 1.84 -12.18
CA PRO A 6 -19.80 2.38 -11.86
C PRO A 6 -18.74 1.46 -12.49
N ASP A 7 -17.86 2.04 -13.31
CA ASP A 7 -16.75 1.31 -13.91
C ASP A 7 -15.83 0.82 -12.78
N PRO A 8 -15.59 -0.50 -12.62
CA PRO A 8 -14.69 -1.03 -11.60
C PRO A 8 -13.25 -0.49 -11.73
N ARG A 9 -12.88 0.04 -12.89
CA ARG A 9 -11.59 0.71 -13.10
C ARG A 9 -11.54 2.11 -12.50
N ARG A 10 -12.68 2.77 -12.28
CA ARG A 10 -12.78 4.05 -11.54
C ARG A 10 -12.67 3.85 -10.04
N GLU A 11 -13.04 2.67 -9.54
CA GLU A 11 -12.92 2.29 -8.14
C GLU A 11 -11.45 2.07 -7.71
N ASN A 12 -10.55 1.79 -8.68
CA ASN A 12 -9.11 1.64 -8.45
C ASN A 12 -8.33 2.97 -8.35
N ALA A 13 -8.97 4.13 -8.48
CA ALA A 13 -8.30 5.44 -8.46
C ALA A 13 -8.31 6.13 -7.08
N ALA A 14 -8.56 5.38 -6.01
CA ALA A 14 -8.82 5.97 -4.71
C ALA A 14 -7.61 6.04 -3.76
N CYS A 15 -6.45 5.55 -4.17
CA CYS A 15 -5.20 5.71 -3.41
C CYS A 15 -4.06 5.89 -4.41
N HIS A 16 -3.68 7.14 -4.65
CA HIS A 16 -2.55 7.50 -5.48
C HIS A 16 -1.27 7.40 -4.64
N LEU A 17 -0.47 6.36 -4.86
CA LEU A 17 0.79 6.16 -4.15
C LEU A 17 1.72 7.39 -4.30
N LYS A 18 2.17 7.91 -3.15
CA LYS A 18 3.10 9.04 -3.05
C LYS A 18 4.49 8.59 -2.63
N GLY A 19 4.57 7.49 -1.88
CA GLY A 19 5.83 6.90 -1.47
C GLY A 19 5.62 5.57 -0.76
N ILE A 20 6.64 4.74 -0.86
CA ILE A 20 6.76 3.48 -0.13
C ILE A 20 8.14 3.47 0.52
N TRP A 21 8.19 3.16 1.80
CA TRP A 21 9.42 3.01 2.57
C TRP A 21 9.41 1.64 3.22
N LEU A 22 10.42 0.84 2.89
CA LEU A 22 10.62 -0.46 3.51
C LEU A 22 11.79 -0.36 4.49
N SER A 23 11.54 -0.75 5.73
CA SER A 23 12.55 -0.96 6.76
C SER A 23 12.59 -2.45 7.12
N PRO A 24 13.62 -2.93 7.84
CA PRO A 24 13.65 -4.32 8.27
C PRO A 24 12.44 -4.71 9.13
N LEU A 25 11.83 -3.77 9.87
CA LEU A 25 10.76 -4.07 10.82
C LEU A 25 9.39 -3.57 10.38
N SER A 26 9.30 -2.79 9.30
CA SER A 26 8.05 -2.23 8.86
C SER A 26 8.04 -1.85 7.39
N LEU A 27 6.83 -1.79 6.83
CA LEU A 27 6.53 -1.17 5.56
C LEU A 27 5.62 0.03 5.81
N SER A 28 6.03 1.20 5.34
CA SER A 28 5.22 2.41 5.36
C SER A 28 4.80 2.77 3.95
N VAL A 29 3.52 3.07 3.76
CA VAL A 29 2.96 3.51 2.49
C VAL A 29 2.25 4.82 2.71
N ARG A 30 2.59 5.82 1.89
CA ARG A 30 1.87 7.08 1.84
C ARG A 30 1.11 7.17 0.54
N CYS A 31 -0.18 7.45 0.62
CA CYS A 31 -0.99 7.68 -0.56
C CYS A 31 -1.98 8.81 -0.37
N ARG A 32 -2.38 9.39 -1.49
CA ARG A 32 -3.44 10.38 -1.55
C ARG A 32 -4.74 9.69 -1.92
N THR A 33 -5.71 9.72 -1.02
CA THR A 33 -7.06 9.19 -1.24
C THR A 33 -8.02 10.30 -1.62
N VAL A 34 -9.04 9.95 -2.42
CA VAL A 34 -10.10 10.86 -2.86
C VAL A 34 -11.42 10.34 -2.31
N ASN A 35 -12.27 11.23 -1.78
CA ASN A 35 -13.55 10.90 -1.13
C ASN A 35 -13.45 10.10 0.18
N GLY A 36 -12.34 10.20 0.91
CA GLY A 36 -12.18 9.63 2.26
C GLY A 36 -12.23 8.09 2.35
N ALA A 37 -12.14 7.39 1.22
CA ALA A 37 -12.11 5.93 1.20
C ALA A 37 -10.67 5.43 1.34
N SER A 38 -10.32 4.97 2.53
CA SER A 38 -9.02 4.34 2.80
C SER A 38 -9.02 2.87 2.35
N PHE A 39 -8.58 2.61 1.13
CA PHE A 39 -8.47 1.25 0.58
C PHE A 39 -7.31 0.46 1.20
N LEU A 40 -6.34 1.15 1.80
CA LEU A 40 -5.18 0.53 2.45
C LEU A 40 -5.54 -0.25 3.72
N ARG A 41 -6.68 0.06 4.36
CA ARG A 41 -7.14 -0.71 5.53
C ARG A 41 -7.38 -2.18 5.22
N SER A 42 -7.86 -2.48 4.01
CA SER A 42 -8.29 -3.81 3.61
C SER A 42 -7.27 -4.55 2.76
N ASP A 43 -6.23 -3.86 2.29
CA ASP A 43 -5.22 -4.43 1.42
C ASP A 43 -3.88 -4.54 2.15
N ARG A 44 -3.47 -5.79 2.44
CA ARG A 44 -2.19 -6.05 3.10
C ARG A 44 -1.10 -6.14 2.03
N PRO A 45 -0.02 -5.35 2.15
CA PRO A 45 1.08 -5.45 1.22
C PRO A 45 1.78 -6.80 1.37
N VAL A 46 2.32 -7.30 0.27
CA VAL A 46 3.14 -8.52 0.26
C VAL A 46 4.52 -8.19 -0.31
N ILE A 47 5.57 -8.54 0.42
CA ILE A 47 6.94 -8.40 -0.05
C ILE A 47 7.35 -9.71 -0.69
N THR A 48 7.84 -9.65 -1.92
CA THR A 48 8.43 -10.80 -2.59
C THR A 48 9.95 -10.68 -2.53
N LEU A 49 10.61 -11.71 -2.05
CA LEU A 49 12.06 -11.81 -1.99
C LEU A 49 12.65 -12.31 -3.31
N LEU A 50 13.95 -12.13 -3.53
CA LEU A 50 14.67 -12.53 -4.75
C LEU A 50 14.64 -14.05 -4.99
N ASP A 51 14.49 -14.84 -3.93
CA ASP A 51 14.33 -16.30 -4.01
C ASP A 51 12.86 -16.73 -4.27
N GLY A 52 11.94 -15.77 -4.40
CA GLY A 52 10.51 -15.99 -4.61
C GLY A 52 9.69 -16.16 -3.32
N ASN A 53 10.33 -16.16 -2.14
CA ASN A 53 9.62 -16.23 -0.87
C ASN A 53 8.77 -14.97 -0.64
N ARG A 54 7.65 -15.14 0.04
CA ARG A 54 6.70 -14.06 0.33
C ARG A 54 6.73 -13.74 1.82
N VAL A 55 6.79 -12.46 2.15
CA VAL A 55 6.65 -11.94 3.51
C VAL A 55 5.39 -11.10 3.57
N GLU A 56 4.50 -11.46 4.49
CA GLU A 56 3.27 -10.74 4.78
C GLU A 56 3.42 -10.10 6.16
N PRO A 57 3.20 -8.78 6.30
CA PRO A 57 3.24 -8.15 7.60
C PRO A 57 1.96 -8.42 8.40
N GLY A 58 1.98 -7.97 9.65
CA GLY A 58 0.80 -7.97 10.52
C GLY A 58 -0.27 -6.97 10.06
N GLU A 59 -1.14 -6.57 10.99
CA GLU A 59 -2.19 -5.60 10.68
C GLU A 59 -1.63 -4.20 10.45
N GLY A 60 -2.14 -3.52 9.43
CA GLY A 60 -1.77 -2.15 9.13
C GLY A 60 -2.45 -1.17 10.08
N ARG A 61 -1.73 -0.11 10.47
CA ARG A 61 -2.28 1.01 11.22
C ARG A 61 -2.13 2.32 10.44
N LEU A 62 -3.15 3.17 10.52
CA LEU A 62 -3.09 4.55 10.03
C LEU A 62 -2.27 5.38 11.03
N LEU A 63 -1.18 6.00 10.56
CA LEU A 63 -0.38 6.95 11.34
C LEU A 63 -0.78 8.40 11.10
N VAL A 64 -1.06 8.75 9.84
CA VAL A 64 -1.45 10.10 9.45
C VAL A 64 -2.66 10.00 8.54
N GLY A 65 -3.68 10.81 8.80
CA GLY A 65 -4.86 10.98 7.96
C GLY A 65 -5.21 12.46 7.93
N GLU A 66 -4.48 13.23 7.13
CA GLU A 66 -4.63 14.68 7.07
C GLU A 66 -5.25 15.09 5.73
N GLY A 67 -6.32 15.89 5.78
CA GLY A 67 -6.92 16.42 4.57
C GLY A 67 -8.37 16.86 4.73
N THR A 68 -9.05 17.02 3.61
CA THR A 68 -10.47 17.33 3.52
C THR A 68 -11.26 16.06 3.17
N VAL A 69 -12.59 16.16 3.21
CA VAL A 69 -13.50 15.08 2.78
C VAL A 69 -13.26 14.69 1.31
N GLU A 70 -12.78 15.62 0.49
CA GLU A 70 -12.53 15.39 -0.93
C GLU A 70 -11.15 14.77 -1.17
N GLU A 71 -10.14 15.14 -0.38
CA GLU A 71 -8.77 14.68 -0.53
C GLU A 71 -8.11 14.47 0.83
N THR A 72 -7.66 13.24 1.10
CA THR A 72 -6.93 12.90 2.31
C THR A 72 -5.57 12.33 1.97
N LEU A 73 -4.54 12.77 2.68
CA LEU A 73 -3.22 12.18 2.63
C LEU A 73 -3.10 11.20 3.78
N GLU A 74 -2.93 9.93 3.44
CA GLU A 74 -2.87 8.85 4.39
C GLU A 74 -1.46 8.26 4.44
N GLU A 75 -1.00 7.95 5.64
CA GLU A 75 0.19 7.15 5.88
C GLU A 75 -0.17 5.91 6.69
N TRP A 76 0.06 4.75 6.10
CA TRP A 76 -0.18 3.45 6.71
C TRP A 76 1.14 2.75 6.99
N VAL A 77 1.20 2.07 8.13
CA VAL A 77 2.37 1.29 8.54
C VAL A 77 1.94 -0.12 8.92
N TRP A 78 2.64 -1.10 8.35
CA TRP A 78 2.52 -2.50 8.72
C TRP A 78 3.84 -2.96 9.34
N GLU A 79 3.77 -3.65 10.47
CA GLU A 79 4.94 -4.17 11.19
C GLU A 79 5.18 -5.64 10.81
N PHE A 80 6.44 -6.04 10.70
CA PHE A 80 6.82 -7.43 10.48
C PHE A 80 7.04 -8.14 11.81
N GLU A 81 6.61 -9.39 11.91
CA GLU A 81 6.89 -10.24 13.07
C GLU A 81 8.39 -10.57 13.22
N SER A 82 9.13 -10.48 12.12
CA SER A 82 10.57 -10.73 12.08
C SER A 82 11.25 -9.80 11.08
N PRO A 83 12.52 -9.43 11.30
CA PRO A 83 13.24 -8.54 10.40
C PRO A 83 13.31 -9.08 8.97
N VAL A 84 12.93 -8.26 7.99
CA VAL A 84 13.08 -8.53 6.57
C VAL A 84 14.48 -8.11 6.11
N ASP A 85 15.17 -9.02 5.41
CA ASP A 85 16.43 -8.72 4.74
C ASP A 85 16.18 -7.88 3.48
N LEU A 86 16.42 -6.57 3.59
CA LEU A 86 16.18 -5.63 2.50
C LEU A 86 17.03 -5.90 1.26
N GLN A 87 18.21 -6.51 1.42
CA GLN A 87 19.07 -6.87 0.28
C GLN A 87 18.47 -8.01 -0.55
N LYS A 88 17.53 -8.76 0.04
CA LYS A 88 16.79 -9.83 -0.62
C LYS A 88 15.40 -9.40 -1.06
N ALA A 89 14.94 -8.19 -0.76
CA ALA A 89 13.62 -7.74 -1.15
C ALA A 89 13.60 -7.36 -2.64
N ALA A 90 12.78 -8.07 -3.43
CA ALA A 90 12.69 -7.88 -4.88
C ALA A 90 11.58 -6.88 -5.26
N SER A 91 10.40 -7.02 -4.64
CA SER A 91 9.25 -6.18 -4.93
C SER A 91 8.27 -6.11 -3.76
N VAL A 92 7.42 -5.09 -3.78
CA VAL A 92 6.24 -4.96 -2.93
C VAL A 92 5.00 -5.02 -3.81
N THR A 93 4.05 -5.87 -3.47
CA THR A 93 2.73 -5.89 -4.10
C THR A 93 1.71 -5.29 -3.15
N LEU A 94 1.01 -4.26 -3.60
CA LEU A 94 -0.01 -3.53 -2.84
C LEU A 94 -1.02 -2.93 -3.83
N LEU A 95 -2.30 -2.96 -3.48
CA LEU A 95 -3.43 -2.51 -4.28
C LEU A 95 -3.46 -3.15 -5.68
N ARG A 96 -3.02 -4.42 -5.75
CA ARG A 96 -2.83 -5.18 -7.01
C ARG A 96 -1.76 -4.60 -7.94
N GLU A 97 -0.98 -3.64 -7.48
CA GLU A 97 0.20 -3.12 -8.17
C GLU A 97 1.46 -3.74 -7.58
N THR A 98 2.40 -4.15 -8.44
CA THR A 98 3.71 -4.66 -8.02
C THR A 98 4.78 -3.63 -8.34
N ILE A 99 5.50 -3.22 -7.30
CA ILE A 99 6.53 -2.19 -7.35
C ILE A 99 7.87 -2.86 -7.11
N SER A 100 8.73 -2.87 -8.12
CA SER A 100 10.08 -3.41 -8.01
C SER A 100 10.94 -2.54 -7.10
N LEU A 101 11.62 -3.15 -6.15
CA LEU A 101 12.57 -2.50 -5.24
C LEU A 101 13.99 -2.48 -5.81
N SER A 102 14.25 -3.29 -6.84
CA SER A 102 15.51 -3.30 -7.59
C SER A 102 15.62 -2.05 -8.45
N GLY A 103 16.35 -1.04 -7.96
CA GLY A 103 16.58 0.21 -8.69
C GLY A 103 17.48 1.19 -7.95
N ASN A 104 18.75 0.82 -7.76
CA ASN A 104 19.85 1.79 -7.81
C ASN A 104 21.11 1.12 -8.38
#